data_AF-A0A662Z148-F1
#
_entry.id   AF-A0A662Z148-F1
#
_cell.length_a   1.000
_cell.length_b   1.000
_cell.length_c   1.000
_cell.angle_alpha   90.00
_cell.angle_beta   90.00
_cell.angle_gamma   90.00
#
_symmetry.space_group_name_H-M   'P 1'
#
loop_
_entity.id
_entity.type
_entity.pdbx_description
1 polymer ?
#
loop_
_entity_poly.entity_id
_entity_poly.type
_entity_poly.pdbx_seq_one_letter_code
_entity_poly.pdbx_strand_id
1 'polypeptide(L)'
;MEQEFIRDYVMYAAIFGILSFVWFGWAQENPRQSWRKYLGIGSAIALIVSAVGVYFSVTNWSESSALSEMDAFTMYLIVFYAQLIIGAIVAFILIRKKLGDYVAPWIGLLVGIHFIFLVDVFEDPSLYLLAAIMIIIAVISPWLAKKFEVGNSTITGIGNGVILLCFAILGLVRYLLM
;
A
#
# COMPACT_ATOMS: atom_id res chain seq x y z
N MET A 1 -20.64 17.47 -12.32
CA MET A 1 -20.77 16.95 -10.95
C MET A 1 -19.89 15.74 -10.91
N GLU A 2 -18.73 15.85 -10.27
CA GLU A 2 -17.92 14.66 -9.95
C GLU A 2 -18.79 13.77 -9.04
N GLN A 3 -18.88 12.49 -9.38
CA GLN A 3 -19.65 11.53 -8.61
C GLN A 3 -18.78 11.09 -7.43
N GLU A 4 -19.00 11.65 -6.24
CA GLU A 4 -18.22 11.26 -5.07
C GLU A 4 -18.65 9.87 -4.60
N PHE A 5 -17.81 8.86 -4.86
CA PHE A 5 -18.03 7.50 -4.40
C PHE A 5 -17.64 7.36 -2.91
N ILE A 6 -18.55 7.77 -2.02
CA ILE A 6 -18.39 7.75 -0.56
C ILE A 6 -17.87 6.39 -0.04
N ARG A 7 -18.39 5.29 -0.60
CA ARG A 7 -17.96 3.92 -0.27
C ARG A 7 -16.48 3.66 -0.58
N ASP A 8 -15.93 4.28 -1.62
CA ASP A 8 -14.56 4.02 -2.07
C ASP A 8 -13.55 4.62 -1.10
N TYR A 9 -13.85 5.77 -0.47
CA TYR A 9 -12.98 6.37 0.55
C TYR A 9 -12.88 5.53 1.83
N VAL A 10 -13.96 4.88 2.25
CA VAL A 10 -13.90 3.96 3.40
C VAL A 10 -13.29 2.60 3.03
N MET A 11 -13.41 2.20 1.77
CA MET A 11 -12.70 1.04 1.22
C MET A 11 -11.19 1.30 1.15
N TYR A 12 -10.75 2.52 0.83
CA TYR A 12 -9.35 2.93 0.94
C TYR A 12 -8.83 2.75 2.35
N ALA A 13 -9.57 3.24 3.34
CA ALA A 13 -9.19 3.09 4.74
C ALA A 13 -9.02 1.62 5.13
N ALA A 14 -9.95 0.76 4.69
CA ALA A 14 -9.90 -0.68 4.93
C ALA A 14 -8.65 -1.33 4.30
N ILE A 15 -8.48 -1.15 2.98
CA ILE A 15 -7.44 -1.81 2.19
C ILE A 15 -6.06 -1.23 2.52
N PHE A 16 -5.91 0.10 2.55
CA PHE A 16 -4.60 0.70 2.82
C PHE A 16 -4.18 0.51 4.27
N GLY A 17 -5.14 0.42 5.21
CA GLY A 17 -4.86 0.04 6.59
C GLY A 17 -4.26 -1.37 6.69
N ILE A 18 -4.86 -2.37 6.04
CA ILE A 18 -4.29 -3.73 6.08
C ILE A 18 -2.96 -3.82 5.33
N LEU A 19 -2.81 -3.14 4.19
CA LEU A 19 -1.54 -3.09 3.46
C LEU A 19 -0.45 -2.40 4.28
N SER A 20 -0.78 -1.32 4.98
CA SER A 20 0.12 -0.65 5.91
C SER A 20 0.60 -1.59 7.02
N PHE A 21 -0.32 -2.36 7.63
CA PHE A 21 0.01 -3.39 8.61
C PHE A 21 1.00 -4.43 8.04
N VAL A 22 0.74 -4.94 6.83
CA VAL A 22 1.62 -5.92 6.17
C VAL A 22 3.02 -5.34 5.93
N TRP A 23 3.12 -4.09 5.48
CA TRP A 23 4.41 -3.41 5.28
C TRP A 23 5.16 -3.14 6.58
N PHE A 24 4.46 -2.82 7.67
CA PHE A 24 5.09 -2.80 9.00
C PHE A 24 5.53 -4.19 9.46
N GLY A 25 4.88 -5.26 9.01
CA GLY A 25 5.36 -6.64 9.18
C GLY A 25 6.70 -6.88 8.48
N TRP A 26 6.82 -6.49 7.21
CA TRP A 26 8.09 -6.53 6.46
C TRP A 26 9.17 -5.69 7.14
N ALA A 27 8.78 -4.55 7.72
CA ALA A 27 9.70 -3.67 8.41
C ALA A 27 10.43 -4.35 9.59
N GLN A 28 9.84 -5.41 10.16
CA GLN A 28 10.33 -6.12 11.33
C GLN A 28 11.41 -7.18 11.05
N GLU A 29 11.77 -7.42 9.78
CA GLU A 29 12.80 -8.42 9.41
C GLU A 29 14.14 -8.18 10.12
N ASN A 30 14.74 -7.00 9.95
CA ASN A 30 15.98 -6.63 10.63
C ASN A 30 16.05 -5.14 11.03
N PRO A 31 15.13 -4.66 11.90
CA PRO A 31 15.16 -3.29 12.41
C PRO A 31 16.08 -3.14 13.62
N ARG A 32 16.52 -1.90 13.86
CA ARG A 32 17.15 -1.51 15.13
C ARG A 32 16.22 -1.85 16.29
N GLN A 33 16.78 -2.30 17.41
CA GLN A 33 15.99 -2.73 18.56
C GLN A 33 15.03 -1.64 19.09
N SER A 34 15.47 -0.39 19.10
CA SER A 34 14.66 0.76 19.53
C SER A 34 13.48 1.07 18.60
N TRP A 35 13.51 0.61 17.35
CA TRP A 35 12.45 0.87 16.37
C TRP A 35 11.28 -0.11 16.49
N ARG A 36 11.53 -1.33 16.98
CA ARG A 36 10.55 -2.42 17.07
C ARG A 36 9.25 -2.00 17.76
N LYS A 37 9.34 -1.25 18.86
CA LYS A 37 8.15 -0.77 19.58
C LYS A 37 7.28 0.16 18.73
N TYR A 38 7.90 1.04 17.94
CA TYR A 38 7.18 1.97 17.07
C TYR A 38 6.57 1.26 15.87
N LEU A 39 7.24 0.24 15.32
CA LEU A 39 6.67 -0.64 14.28
C LEU A 39 5.44 -1.39 14.79
N GLY A 40 5.49 -1.90 16.02
CA GLY A 40 4.35 -2.55 16.66
C GLY A 40 3.17 -1.60 16.86
N ILE A 41 3.42 -0.37 17.33
CA ILE A 41 2.39 0.68 17.47
C ILE A 41 1.80 1.02 16.10
N GLY A 42 2.63 1.25 15.08
CA GLY A 42 2.19 1.53 13.71
C GLY A 42 1.33 0.40 13.14
N SER A 43 1.73 -0.85 13.36
CA SER A 43 0.97 -2.04 12.98
C SER A 43 -0.42 -2.08 13.64
N ALA A 44 -0.50 -1.81 14.94
CA ALA A 44 -1.76 -1.78 15.67
C ALA A 44 -2.69 -0.65 15.18
N ILE A 45 -2.16 0.56 14.98
CA ILE A 45 -2.92 1.68 14.43
C ILE A 45 -3.45 1.34 13.03
N ALA A 46 -2.62 0.76 12.17
CA ALA A 46 -3.00 0.36 10.82
C ALA A 46 -4.14 -0.67 10.80
N LEU A 47 -4.11 -1.65 11.71
CA LEU A 47 -5.22 -2.61 11.88
C LEU A 47 -6.49 -1.94 12.40
N ILE A 48 -6.39 -1.00 13.36
CA ILE A 48 -7.55 -0.27 13.86
C ILE A 48 -8.20 0.54 12.74
N VAL A 49 -7.40 1.31 11.98
CA VAL A 49 -7.87 2.07 10.82
C VAL A 49 -8.52 1.15 9.78
N SER A 50 -7.90 0.00 9.50
CA SER A 50 -8.46 -1.00 8.60
C SER A 50 -9.81 -1.52 9.08
N ALA A 51 -9.93 -1.90 10.36
CA ALA A 51 -11.18 -2.39 10.93
C ALA A 51 -12.30 -1.35 10.91
N VAL A 52 -11.98 -0.08 11.20
CA VAL A 52 -12.91 1.05 11.08
C VAL A 52 -13.36 1.23 9.61
N GLY A 53 -12.42 1.18 8.67
CA GLY A 53 -12.73 1.24 7.24
C GLY A 53 -13.63 0.09 6.79
N VAL A 54 -13.39 -1.15 7.26
CA VAL A 54 -14.25 -2.31 6.98
C VAL A 54 -15.66 -2.08 7.53
N TYR A 55 -15.77 -1.64 8.78
CA TYR A 55 -17.07 -1.34 9.39
C TYR A 55 -17.84 -0.33 8.54
N PHE A 56 -17.24 0.80 8.19
CA PHE A 56 -17.92 1.81 7.36
C PHE A 56 -18.18 1.34 5.93
N SER A 57 -17.32 0.50 5.35
CA SER A 57 -17.56 -0.08 4.02
C SER A 57 -18.79 -0.98 4.01
N VAL A 58 -18.98 -1.78 5.08
CA VAL A 58 -20.14 -2.67 5.22
C VAL A 58 -21.41 -1.86 5.48
N THR A 59 -21.35 -0.80 6.29
CA THR A 59 -22.53 0.05 6.54
C THR A 59 -22.99 0.83 5.31
N ASN A 60 -22.07 1.16 4.40
CA ASN A 60 -22.35 1.91 3.16
C ASN A 60 -22.33 1.01 1.91
N TRP A 61 -22.56 -0.30 2.07
CA TRP A 61 -22.39 -1.25 0.96
C TRP A 61 -23.32 -1.01 -0.24
N SER A 62 -24.50 -0.42 0.02
CA SER A 62 -25.50 -0.09 -1.00
C SER A 62 -25.17 1.17 -1.81
N GLU A 63 -24.18 1.96 -1.38
CA GLU A 63 -23.76 3.17 -2.09
C GLU A 63 -23.01 2.83 -3.38
N SER A 64 -23.06 3.75 -4.34
CA SER A 64 -22.32 3.63 -5.61
C SER A 64 -20.82 3.54 -5.38
N SER A 65 -20.14 2.78 -6.24
CA SER A 65 -18.68 2.59 -6.24
C SER A 65 -18.17 2.62 -7.67
N ALA A 66 -16.99 3.22 -7.87
CA ALA A 66 -16.32 3.28 -9.17
C ALA A 66 -16.03 1.88 -9.73
N LEU A 67 -15.87 0.88 -8.85
CA LEU A 67 -15.68 -0.53 -9.22
C LEU A 67 -16.92 -1.20 -9.84
N SER A 68 -18.07 -0.52 -9.85
CA SER A 68 -19.29 -1.05 -10.49
C SER A 68 -19.21 -1.00 -12.02
N GLU A 69 -18.26 -0.24 -12.58
CA GLU A 69 -18.01 -0.15 -14.02
C GLU A 69 -17.16 -1.34 -14.50
N MET A 70 -17.75 -2.18 -15.37
CA MET A 70 -17.15 -3.45 -15.81
C MET A 70 -15.79 -3.28 -16.52
N ASP A 71 -15.64 -2.21 -17.29
CA ASP A 71 -14.43 -1.98 -18.09
C ASP A 71 -13.23 -1.62 -17.20
N ALA A 72 -13.43 -0.73 -16.22
CA ALA A 72 -12.43 -0.35 -15.23
C ALA A 72 -12.00 -1.55 -14.38
N PHE A 73 -12.96 -2.36 -13.93
CA PHE A 73 -12.69 -3.56 -13.14
C PHE A 73 -11.91 -4.63 -13.93
N THR A 74 -12.25 -4.82 -15.21
CA THR A 74 -11.55 -5.80 -16.07
C THR A 74 -10.10 -5.38 -16.31
N MET A 75 -9.87 -4.10 -16.63
CA MET A 75 -8.51 -3.57 -16.82
C MET A 75 -7.68 -3.68 -15.54
N TYR A 76 -8.28 -3.35 -14.39
CA TYR A 76 -7.68 -3.55 -13.08
C TYR A 76 -7.20 -4.98 -12.88
N LEU A 77 -8.05 -5.99 -13.12
CA LEU A 77 -7.70 -7.39 -12.92
C LEU A 77 -6.56 -7.84 -13.83
N ILE A 78 -6.54 -7.41 -15.09
CA ILE A 78 -5.46 -7.72 -16.03
C ILE A 78 -4.13 -7.18 -15.50
N VAL A 79 -4.10 -5.89 -15.11
CA VAL A 79 -2.90 -5.25 -14.56
C VAL A 79 -2.46 -5.94 -13.26
N PHE A 80 -3.40 -6.23 -12.36
CA PHE A 80 -3.14 -6.89 -11.09
C PHE A 80 -2.46 -8.25 -11.29
N TYR A 81 -3.05 -9.14 -12.11
CA TYR A 81 -2.48 -10.47 -12.35
C TYR A 81 -1.14 -10.41 -13.10
N ALA A 82 -1.00 -9.49 -14.06
CA ALA A 82 0.27 -9.30 -14.75
C ALA A 82 1.37 -8.89 -13.76
N GLN A 83 1.11 -7.89 -12.91
CA GLN A 83 2.07 -7.45 -11.90
C GLN A 83 2.36 -8.50 -10.84
N LEU A 84 1.36 -9.30 -10.45
CA LEU A 84 1.56 -10.42 -9.52
C LEU A 84 2.52 -11.46 -10.10
N ILE A 85 2.36 -11.83 -11.37
CA ILE A 85 3.23 -12.78 -12.08
C ILE A 85 4.65 -12.21 -12.21
N ILE A 86 4.79 -10.97 -12.68
CA ILE A 86 6.10 -10.30 -12.83
C ILE A 86 6.78 -10.20 -11.47
N GLY A 87 6.02 -9.84 -10.42
CA GLY A 87 6.46 -9.77 -9.04
C GLY A 87 7.05 -11.09 -8.56
N ALA A 88 6.30 -12.18 -8.73
CA ALA A 88 6.71 -13.51 -8.33
C ALA A 88 7.95 -14.01 -9.10
N ILE A 89 7.99 -13.82 -10.42
CA ILE A 89 9.11 -14.24 -11.27
C ILE A 89 10.41 -13.53 -10.85
N VAL A 90 10.38 -12.21 -10.72
CA VAL A 90 11.57 -11.44 -10.39
C VAL A 90 12.00 -11.69 -8.95
N ALA A 91 11.06 -11.80 -8.00
CA ALA A 91 11.38 -12.19 -6.62
C ALA A 91 12.07 -13.57 -6.57
N PHE A 92 11.57 -14.55 -7.31
CA PHE A 92 12.20 -15.85 -7.43
C PHE A 92 13.63 -15.75 -7.98
N ILE A 93 13.84 -14.97 -9.06
CA ILE A 93 15.17 -14.75 -9.63
C ILE A 93 16.12 -14.10 -8.62
N LEU A 94 15.67 -13.08 -7.88
CA LEU A 94 16.47 -12.39 -6.86
C LEU A 94 16.92 -13.35 -5.76
N ILE A 95 16.01 -14.17 -5.25
CA ILE A 95 16.32 -15.19 -4.22
C ILE A 95 17.34 -16.19 -4.76
N ARG A 96 17.15 -16.71 -5.99
CA ARG A 96 18.08 -17.66 -6.62
C ARG A 96 19.48 -17.07 -6.83
N LYS A 97 19.58 -15.77 -7.07
CA LYS A 97 20.85 -15.04 -7.22
C LYS A 97 21.46 -14.56 -5.90
N LYS A 98 20.93 -14.97 -4.75
CA LYS A 98 21.37 -14.50 -3.41
C LYS A 98 21.22 -12.99 -3.23
N LEU A 99 20.28 -12.38 -3.93
CA LEU A 99 19.89 -10.97 -3.82
C LEU A 99 18.52 -10.84 -3.12
N GLY A 100 18.23 -11.73 -2.16
CA GLY A 100 16.95 -11.80 -1.45
C GLY A 100 16.54 -10.49 -0.79
N ASP A 101 17.51 -9.72 -0.31
CA ASP A 101 17.27 -8.40 0.31
C ASP A 101 16.65 -7.38 -0.66
N TYR A 102 16.71 -7.60 -1.97
CA TYR A 102 16.07 -6.73 -2.96
C TYR A 102 14.61 -7.08 -3.25
N VAL A 103 14.09 -8.18 -2.69
CA VAL A 103 12.69 -8.58 -2.89
C VAL A 103 11.73 -7.51 -2.36
N ALA A 104 12.00 -6.95 -1.17
CA ALA A 104 11.16 -5.91 -0.58
C ALA A 104 11.10 -4.63 -1.41
N PRO A 105 12.24 -4.00 -1.75
CA PRO A 105 12.26 -2.89 -2.70
C PRO A 105 11.54 -3.20 -4.01
N TRP A 106 11.76 -4.38 -4.59
CA TRP A 106 11.15 -4.78 -5.85
C TRP A 106 9.61 -4.85 -5.78
N ILE A 107 9.08 -5.51 -4.76
CA ILE A 107 7.63 -5.58 -4.54
C ILE A 107 7.08 -4.19 -4.24
N GLY A 108 7.80 -3.37 -3.45
CA GLY A 108 7.42 -1.99 -3.17
C GLY A 108 7.32 -1.14 -4.44
N LEU A 109 8.26 -1.32 -5.38
CA LEU A 109 8.25 -0.65 -6.68
C LEU A 109 7.03 -1.05 -7.50
N LEU A 110 6.76 -2.36 -7.62
CA LEU A 110 5.60 -2.86 -8.35
C LEU A 110 4.29 -2.38 -7.75
N VAL A 111 4.16 -2.38 -6.42
CA VAL A 111 2.97 -1.85 -5.74
C VAL A 111 2.83 -0.34 -5.98
N GLY A 112 3.92 0.43 -5.97
CA GLY A 112 3.89 1.84 -6.35
C GLY A 112 3.38 2.05 -7.79
N ILE A 113 3.86 1.25 -8.74
CA ILE A 113 3.38 1.26 -10.12
C ILE A 113 1.91 0.82 -10.21
N HIS A 114 1.49 -0.15 -9.40
CA HIS A 114 0.09 -0.60 -9.31
C HIS A 114 -0.86 0.57 -9.04
N PHE A 115 -0.48 1.47 -8.12
CA PHE A 115 -1.29 2.63 -7.76
C PHE A 115 -1.52 3.62 -8.90
N ILE A 116 -0.64 3.66 -9.92
CA ILE A 116 -0.85 4.48 -11.12
C ILE A 116 -2.09 4.00 -11.87
N PHE A 117 -2.24 2.69 -12.05
CA PHE A 117 -3.39 2.10 -12.74
C PHE A 117 -4.66 2.14 -11.89
N LEU A 118 -4.53 2.24 -10.57
CA LEU A 118 -5.67 2.40 -9.67
C LEU A 118 -6.28 3.80 -9.71
N VAL A 119 -5.58 4.81 -10.23
CA VAL A 119 -6.14 6.17 -10.35
C VAL A 119 -7.43 6.14 -11.17
N ASP A 120 -7.41 5.48 -12.33
CA ASP A 120 -8.57 5.43 -13.23
C ASP A 120 -9.70 4.56 -12.67
N VAL A 121 -9.36 3.61 -11.79
CA VAL A 121 -10.31 2.68 -11.19
C VAL A 121 -11.12 3.33 -10.06
N PHE A 122 -10.50 4.24 -9.32
CA PHE A 122 -11.12 4.90 -8.17
C PHE A 122 -11.39 6.39 -8.40
N GLU A 123 -11.10 6.90 -9.61
CA GLU A 123 -11.24 8.30 -9.98
C GLU A 123 -10.56 9.28 -8.99
N ASP A 124 -9.43 8.87 -8.40
CA ASP A 124 -8.73 9.65 -7.38
C ASP A 124 -7.28 9.98 -7.80
N PRO A 125 -7.02 11.22 -8.29
CA PRO A 125 -5.70 11.66 -8.69
C PRO A 125 -4.66 11.66 -7.55
N SER A 126 -5.09 11.66 -6.28
CA SER A 126 -4.15 11.61 -5.16
C SER A 126 -3.37 10.29 -5.11
N LEU A 127 -3.85 9.23 -5.77
CA LEU A 127 -3.10 7.99 -5.92
C LEU A 127 -1.83 8.14 -6.76
N TYR A 128 -1.72 9.14 -7.66
CA TYR A 128 -0.45 9.45 -8.32
C TYR A 128 0.63 9.88 -7.31
N LEU A 129 0.25 10.65 -6.30
CA LEU A 129 1.17 11.08 -5.25
C LEU A 129 1.60 9.88 -4.40
N LEU A 130 0.66 9.00 -4.02
CA LEU A 130 0.97 7.75 -3.32
C LEU A 130 1.95 6.89 -4.14
N ALA A 131 1.65 6.67 -5.43
CA ALA A 131 2.48 5.93 -6.36
C ALA A 131 3.90 6.49 -6.44
N ALA A 132 4.03 7.80 -6.65
CA ALA A 132 5.32 8.48 -6.74
C ALA A 132 6.14 8.30 -5.45
N ILE A 133 5.53 8.49 -4.28
CA ILE A 133 6.21 8.34 -2.99
C ILE A 133 6.66 6.89 -2.78
N MET A 134 5.81 5.89 -3.06
CA MET A 134 6.17 4.47 -2.92
C MET A 134 7.29 4.05 -3.88
N ILE A 135 7.25 4.52 -5.13
CA ILE A 135 8.34 4.29 -6.10
C ILE A 135 9.65 4.90 -5.58
N ILE A 136 9.62 6.14 -5.09
CA ILE A 136 10.79 6.80 -4.50
C ILE A 136 11.32 5.98 -3.32
N ILE A 137 10.46 5.56 -2.39
CA ILE A 137 10.83 4.72 -1.24
C ILE A 137 11.52 3.44 -1.70
N ALA A 138 10.96 2.74 -2.68
CA ALA A 138 11.51 1.50 -3.21
C ALA A 138 12.90 1.69 -3.85
N VAL A 139 13.12 2.82 -4.54
CA VAL A 139 14.42 3.12 -5.17
C VAL A 139 15.47 3.51 -4.13
N ILE A 140 15.11 4.31 -3.12
CA ILE A 140 16.07 4.81 -2.13
C ILE A 140 16.33 3.85 -0.97
N SER A 141 15.43 2.90 -0.72
CA SER A 141 15.49 2.03 0.45
C SER A 141 16.78 1.21 0.56
N PRO A 142 17.39 0.66 -0.51
CA PRO A 142 18.64 -0.10 -0.37
C PRO A 142 19.81 0.78 0.11
N TRP A 143 19.85 2.04 -0.36
CA TRP A 143 20.88 2.99 0.05
C TRP A 143 20.70 3.42 1.50
N LEU A 144 19.48 3.74 1.91
CA LEU A 144 19.16 4.09 3.30
C LEU A 144 19.38 2.91 4.25
N ALA A 145 18.98 1.70 3.86
CA ALA A 145 19.16 0.50 4.66
C ALA A 145 20.64 0.23 4.95
N LYS A 146 21.49 0.37 3.93
CA LYS A 146 22.95 0.33 4.10
C LYS A 146 23.45 1.42 5.06
N LYS A 147 22.97 2.66 4.92
CA LYS A 147 23.38 3.79 5.79
C LYS A 147 22.99 3.56 7.25
N PHE A 148 21.86 2.91 7.50
CA PHE A 148 21.36 2.66 8.85
C PHE A 148 21.72 1.28 9.42
N GLU A 149 22.41 0.44 8.65
CA GLU A 149 22.79 -0.93 9.00
C GLU A 149 21.58 -1.80 9.38
N VAL A 150 20.52 -1.72 8.57
CA VAL A 150 19.27 -2.48 8.73
C VAL A 150 18.93 -3.22 7.43
N GLY A 151 17.93 -4.09 7.47
CA GLY A 151 17.44 -4.76 6.26
C GLY A 151 16.83 -3.78 5.25
N ASN A 152 16.98 -4.05 3.96
CA ASN A 152 16.29 -3.30 2.90
C ASN A 152 14.77 -3.32 3.10
N SER A 153 14.24 -4.45 3.55
CA SER A 153 12.84 -4.62 3.93
C SER A 153 12.41 -3.71 5.09
N THR A 154 13.32 -3.45 6.05
CA THR A 154 13.05 -2.51 7.14
C THR A 154 12.72 -1.10 6.63
N ILE A 155 13.57 -0.54 5.77
CA ILE A 155 13.33 0.81 5.25
C ILE A 155 12.13 0.83 4.29
N THR A 156 12.03 -0.17 3.40
CA THR A 156 10.91 -0.26 2.46
C THR A 156 9.58 -0.38 3.19
N GLY A 157 9.52 -1.24 4.22
CA GLY A 157 8.33 -1.47 5.03
C GLY A 157 7.94 -0.28 5.90
N ILE A 158 8.90 0.44 6.49
CA ILE A 158 8.61 1.69 7.21
C ILE A 158 8.01 2.71 6.25
N GLY A 159 8.67 2.97 5.11
CA GLY A 159 8.22 3.98 4.16
C GLY A 159 6.82 3.67 3.63
N ASN A 160 6.65 2.47 3.09
CA ASN A 160 5.38 2.05 2.50
C ASN A 160 4.28 1.94 3.57
N GLY A 161 4.59 1.40 4.74
CA GLY A 161 3.66 1.31 5.86
C GLY A 161 3.13 2.66 6.31
N VAL A 162 4.02 3.66 6.47
CA VAL A 162 3.63 5.01 6.88
C VAL A 162 2.81 5.71 5.80
N ILE A 163 3.25 5.71 4.54
CA ILE A 163 2.51 6.45 3.50
C ILE A 163 1.14 5.84 3.23
N LEU A 164 1.02 4.51 3.23
CA LEU A 164 -0.28 3.84 3.13
C LEU A 164 -1.18 4.15 4.31
N LEU A 165 -0.64 4.22 5.53
CA LEU A 165 -1.42 4.63 6.70
C LEU A 165 -1.92 6.06 6.58
N CYS A 166 -1.09 6.99 6.09
CA CYS A 166 -1.51 8.36 5.83
C CYS A 166 -2.66 8.43 4.83
N PHE A 167 -2.60 7.67 3.74
CA PHE A 167 -3.68 7.60 2.75
C PHE A 167 -4.92 6.88 3.27
N ALA A 168 -4.78 5.87 4.14
CA ALA A 168 -5.88 5.22 4.81
C ALA A 168 -6.65 6.21 5.72
N ILE A 169 -5.92 7.01 6.49
CA ILE A 169 -6.48 8.07 7.34
C ILE A 169 -7.11 9.17 6.47
N LEU A 170 -6.46 9.55 5.36
CA LEU A 170 -7.02 10.52 4.42
C LEU A 170 -8.38 10.06 3.87
N GLY A 171 -8.52 8.78 3.53
CA GLY A 171 -9.81 8.19 3.14
C GLY A 171 -10.88 8.34 4.21
N LEU A 172 -10.57 8.01 5.47
CA LEU A 172 -11.49 8.23 6.59
C LEU A 172 -11.84 9.70 6.79
N VAL A 173 -10.87 10.60 6.70
CA VAL A 173 -11.11 12.05 6.88
C VAL A 173 -12.01 12.58 5.78
N ARG A 174 -11.79 12.19 4.52
CA ARG A 174 -12.67 12.57 3.39
C ARG A 174 -14.09 12.06 3.61
N TYR A 175 -14.25 10.80 4.01
CA TYR A 175 -15.55 10.23 4.35
C TYR A 175 -16.28 11.01 5.46
N LEU A 176 -15.58 11.44 6.51
CA LEU A 176 -16.18 12.16 7.64
C LEU A 176 -16.50 13.64 7.35
N LEU A 177 -15.93 14.20 6.27
CA LEU A 177 -16.14 15.60 5.87
C LEU A 177 -17.22 15.77 4.79
N MET A 178 -17.70 14.67 4.21
CA MET A 178 -18.84 14.61 3.28
C MET A 178 -20.16 14.54 4.03
#